data_AF-A0A3N5P202-F1
#
_entry.id   AF-A0A3N5P202-F1
#
_cell.length_a   1.000
_cell.length_b   1.000
_cell.length_c   1.000
_cell.angle_alpha   90.00
_cell.angle_beta   90.00
_cell.angle_gamma   90.00
#
_symmetry.space_group_name_H-M   'P 1'
#
loop_
_entity.id
_entity.type
_entity.pdbx_description
1 polymer ?
#
loop_
_entity_poly.entity_id
_entity_poly.type
_entity_poly.pdbx_seq_one_letter_code
_entity_poly.pdbx_strand_id
1 'polypeptide(L)'
;MKKPKGGKGGGRKARSTPSKKERIAIAIASCRNSRGRIDNRAVLAAARNPTHPHYDILHAEFEWDKDKLAEQALLARASELIRECRSIIQYGEREILIPTYVSEPRAPKPTYIPTMQIAKNAGHKKLVLEAEVNRIKAAIQRAVGLAIVFNLQEKFEKMLQDIMDIEVELDKE
;
A
#
# COMPACT_ATOMS: atom_id res chain seq x y z
N MET A 1 -34.60 -28.95 -38.60
CA MET A 1 -33.23 -28.45 -38.36
C MET A 1 -33.29 -26.97 -37.94
N LYS A 2 -33.13 -26.67 -36.64
CA LYS A 2 -33.05 -25.30 -36.12
C LYS A 2 -31.59 -24.84 -36.18
N LYS A 3 -31.30 -23.74 -36.88
CA LYS A 3 -29.97 -23.10 -36.85
C LYS A 3 -29.73 -22.46 -35.47
N PRO A 4 -28.54 -22.60 -34.86
CA PRO A 4 -28.20 -21.89 -33.63
C PRO A 4 -27.97 -20.40 -33.91
N LYS A 5 -28.56 -19.55 -33.07
CA LYS A 5 -28.33 -18.09 -33.06
C LYS A 5 -26.92 -17.81 -32.54
N GLY A 6 -26.16 -17.06 -33.31
CA GLY A 6 -24.81 -16.61 -32.96
C GLY A 6 -24.78 -15.85 -31.64
N GLY A 7 -23.90 -16.29 -30.73
CA GLY A 7 -23.61 -15.60 -29.49
C GLY A 7 -23.01 -14.22 -29.78
N LYS A 8 -23.60 -13.18 -29.17
CA LYS A 8 -23.05 -11.83 -29.17
C LYS A 8 -21.69 -11.87 -28.47
N GLY A 9 -20.63 -11.61 -29.24
CA GLY A 9 -19.30 -11.37 -28.71
C GLY A 9 -19.34 -10.24 -27.69
N GLY A 10 -18.93 -10.54 -26.46
CA GLY A 10 -18.71 -9.54 -25.42
C GLY A 10 -17.65 -8.56 -25.90
N GLY A 11 -18.07 -7.34 -26.23
CA GLY A 11 -17.18 -6.27 -26.64
C GLY A 11 -16.14 -6.01 -25.56
N ARG A 12 -14.88 -6.32 -25.85
CA ARG A 12 -13.74 -5.81 -25.08
C ARG A 12 -13.78 -4.28 -25.21
N LYS A 13 -14.28 -3.60 -24.17
CA LYS A 13 -14.19 -2.13 -24.08
C LYS A 13 -12.72 -1.73 -24.26
N ALA A 14 -12.45 -0.76 -25.13
CA ALA A 14 -11.12 -0.18 -25.30
C ALA A 14 -10.58 0.26 -23.93
N ARG A 15 -9.34 -0.12 -23.61
CA ARG A 15 -8.70 0.26 -22.34
C ARG A 15 -8.57 1.79 -22.35
N SER A 16 -9.30 2.47 -21.47
CA SER A 16 -9.18 3.92 -21.29
C SER A 16 -7.76 4.31 -20.91
N THR A 17 -7.36 5.53 -21.25
CA THR A 17 -6.08 6.11 -20.82
C THR A 17 -5.91 5.93 -19.29
N PRO A 18 -4.77 5.44 -18.81
CA PRO A 18 -4.56 5.22 -17.38
C PRO A 18 -4.63 6.54 -16.62
N SER A 19 -5.33 6.53 -15.50
CA SER A 19 -5.41 7.64 -14.56
C SER A 19 -4.03 8.03 -14.03
N LYS A 20 -3.90 9.25 -13.48
CA LYS A 20 -2.66 9.71 -12.84
C LYS A 20 -2.15 8.71 -11.80
N LYS A 21 -3.05 8.18 -10.95
CA LYS A 21 -2.72 7.19 -9.91
C LYS A 21 -2.18 5.88 -10.50
N GLU A 22 -2.77 5.38 -11.58
CA GLU A 22 -2.28 4.18 -12.26
C GLU A 22 -0.91 4.41 -12.89
N ARG A 23 -0.69 5.58 -13.50
CA ARG A 23 0.62 5.97 -14.04
C ARG A 23 1.71 6.02 -12.96
N ILE A 24 1.39 6.60 -11.80
CA ILE A 24 2.29 6.61 -10.62
C ILE A 24 2.57 5.18 -10.15
N ALA A 25 1.55 4.33 -10.04
CA ALA A 25 1.74 2.94 -9.61
C ALA A 25 2.62 2.14 -10.58
N ILE A 26 2.48 2.36 -11.90
CA ILE A 26 3.35 1.78 -12.93
C ILE A 26 4.78 2.30 -12.75
N ALA A 27 4.96 3.60 -12.57
CA ALA A 27 6.27 4.21 -12.37
C ALA A 27 6.96 3.67 -11.10
N ILE A 28 6.24 3.54 -9.99
CA ILE A 28 6.75 2.95 -8.75
C ILE A 28 7.10 1.47 -8.96
N ALA A 29 6.30 0.71 -9.71
CA ALA A 29 6.61 -0.68 -10.04
C ALA A 29 7.92 -0.82 -10.84
N SER A 30 8.29 0.16 -11.66
CA SER A 30 9.57 0.16 -12.38
C SER A 30 10.80 0.37 -11.47
N CYS A 31 10.59 0.85 -10.24
CA CYS A 31 11.66 1.05 -9.24
C CYS A 31 11.99 -0.21 -8.42
N ARG A 32 11.40 -1.37 -8.76
CA ARG A 32 11.64 -2.63 -8.05
C ARG A 32 13.07 -3.13 -8.27
N ASN A 33 13.70 -3.60 -7.21
CA ASN A 33 14.99 -4.28 -7.31
C ASN A 33 14.83 -5.74 -7.77
N SER A 34 15.96 -6.45 -7.92
CA SER A 34 16.00 -7.86 -8.34
C SER A 34 15.25 -8.83 -7.41
N ARG A 35 14.96 -8.44 -6.17
CA ARG A 35 14.17 -9.22 -5.21
C ARG A 35 12.69 -8.84 -5.19
N GLY A 36 12.25 -7.98 -6.11
CA GLY A 36 10.88 -7.50 -6.20
C GLY A 36 10.49 -6.45 -5.14
N ARG A 37 11.45 -5.93 -4.37
CA ARG A 37 11.22 -4.95 -3.30
C ARG A 37 11.40 -3.53 -3.82
N ILE A 38 10.77 -2.57 -3.15
CA ILE A 38 10.87 -1.14 -3.46
C ILE A 38 11.45 -0.40 -2.26
N ASP A 39 12.48 0.41 -2.50
CA ASP A 39 13.08 1.33 -1.53
C ASP A 39 12.63 2.77 -1.87
N ASN A 40 12.32 3.57 -0.85
CA ASN A 40 11.93 4.97 -1.06
C ASN A 40 13.05 5.80 -1.74
N ARG A 41 14.32 5.44 -1.54
CA ARG A 41 15.48 6.04 -2.22
C ARG A 41 15.49 5.71 -3.70
N ALA A 42 15.05 4.52 -4.10
CA ALA A 42 14.98 4.14 -5.51
C ALA A 42 13.93 4.98 -6.25
N VAL A 43 12.78 5.21 -5.62
CA VAL A 43 11.73 6.10 -6.17
C VAL A 43 12.23 7.54 -6.27
N LEU A 44 12.89 8.06 -5.23
CA LEU A 44 13.47 9.40 -5.27
C LEU A 44 14.56 9.54 -6.34
N ALA A 45 15.44 8.54 -6.47
CA ALA A 45 16.47 8.52 -7.51
C ALA A 45 15.87 8.51 -8.92
N ALA A 46 14.81 7.73 -9.14
CA ALA A 46 14.07 7.72 -10.40
C ALA A 46 13.40 9.08 -10.69
N ALA A 47 12.85 9.74 -9.66
CA ALA A 47 12.26 11.08 -9.77
C ALA A 47 13.29 12.19 -10.06
N ARG A 48 14.57 11.97 -9.73
CA ARG A 48 15.68 12.89 -10.03
C ARG A 48 16.33 12.66 -11.39
N ASN A 49 16.13 11.48 -11.99
CA ASN A 49 16.87 11.08 -13.19
C ASN A 49 16.08 11.39 -14.47
N PRO A 50 16.45 12.41 -15.27
CA PRO A 50 15.74 12.77 -16.50
C PRO A 50 15.71 11.67 -17.56
N THR A 51 16.65 10.70 -17.49
CA THR A 51 16.70 9.58 -18.43
C THR A 51 15.84 8.40 -17.99
N HIS A 52 15.22 8.46 -16.81
CA HIS A 52 14.34 7.41 -16.34
C HIS A 52 13.04 7.41 -17.17
N PRO A 53 12.55 6.25 -17.65
CA PRO A 53 11.36 6.19 -18.53
C PRO A 53 10.09 6.82 -17.95
N HIS A 54 10.02 6.91 -16.62
CA HIS A 54 8.91 7.50 -15.88
C HIS A 54 9.28 8.79 -15.14
N TYR A 55 10.36 9.47 -15.55
CA TYR A 55 10.86 10.68 -14.93
C TYR A 55 9.76 11.72 -14.73
N ASP A 56 9.08 12.17 -15.79
CA ASP A 56 8.09 13.25 -15.71
C ASP A 56 6.94 12.94 -14.73
N ILE A 57 6.56 11.66 -14.63
CA ILE A 57 5.49 11.20 -13.73
C ILE A 57 5.96 11.27 -12.28
N LEU A 58 7.16 10.79 -11.99
CA LEU A 58 7.68 10.75 -10.62
C LEU A 58 8.16 12.13 -10.17
N HIS A 59 8.87 12.85 -11.03
CA HIS A 59 9.43 14.17 -10.75
C HIS A 59 8.36 15.17 -10.31
N ALA A 60 7.18 15.13 -10.95
CA ALA A 60 6.04 16.00 -10.63
C ALA A 60 5.40 15.73 -9.26
N GLU A 61 5.73 14.62 -8.59
CA GLU A 61 5.19 14.27 -7.27
C GLU A 61 6.04 14.78 -6.09
N PHE A 62 7.17 15.44 -6.39
CA PHE A 62 8.09 16.00 -5.40
C PHE A 62 8.16 17.52 -5.55
N GLU A 63 8.40 18.19 -4.42
CA GLU A 63 8.75 19.60 -4.38
C GLU A 63 10.27 19.72 -4.30
N TRP A 64 10.87 20.46 -5.24
CA TRP A 64 12.33 20.50 -5.44
C TRP A 64 12.98 21.81 -4.97
N ASP A 65 12.23 22.66 -4.28
CA ASP A 65 12.74 23.94 -3.75
C ASP A 65 13.85 23.68 -2.71
N LYS A 66 15.10 23.99 -3.12
CA LYS A 66 16.33 23.63 -2.39
C LYS A 66 16.46 24.36 -1.06
N ASP A 67 15.79 25.49 -0.89
CA ASP A 67 15.87 26.30 0.32
C ASP A 67 14.90 25.81 1.42
N LYS A 68 13.99 24.88 1.10
CA LYS A 68 12.88 24.49 2.00
C LYS A 68 12.84 23.02 2.39
N LEU A 69 13.38 22.10 1.59
CA LEU A 69 13.14 20.68 1.79
C LEU A 69 14.39 19.88 2.11
N ALA A 70 14.44 19.39 3.34
CA ALA A 70 15.40 18.38 3.74
C ALA A 70 15.19 17.08 2.93
N GLU A 71 16.28 16.38 2.60
CA GLU A 71 16.26 15.06 1.94
C GLU A 71 15.29 14.08 2.61
N GLN A 72 15.16 14.16 3.95
CA GLN A 72 14.24 13.35 4.73
C GLN A 72 12.77 13.57 4.35
N ALA A 73 12.36 14.81 4.04
CA ALA A 73 11.01 15.12 3.60
C ALA A 73 10.72 14.52 2.22
N LEU A 74 11.70 14.53 1.32
CA LEU A 74 11.60 13.87 0.02
C LEU A 74 11.47 12.34 0.17
N LEU A 75 12.28 11.73 1.04
CA LEU A 75 12.17 10.29 1.32
C LEU A 75 10.84 9.92 1.97
N ALA A 76 10.30 10.78 2.85
CA ALA A 76 8.96 10.62 3.40
C ALA A 76 7.90 10.67 2.30
N ARG A 77 7.98 11.64 1.38
CA ARG A 77 7.06 11.72 0.23
C ARG A 77 7.13 10.48 -0.67
N ALA A 78 8.33 9.99 -0.97
CA ALA A 78 8.51 8.75 -1.72
C ALA A 78 7.85 7.55 -1.00
N SER A 79 7.96 7.49 0.34
CA SER A 79 7.33 6.46 1.17
C SER A 79 5.80 6.54 1.17
N GLU A 80 5.23 7.75 1.09
CA GLU A 80 3.80 7.97 0.91
C GLU A 80 3.32 7.48 -0.44
N LEU A 81 3.98 7.88 -1.53
CA LEU A 81 3.63 7.47 -2.89
C LEU A 81 3.57 5.94 -3.04
N ILE A 82 4.53 5.22 -2.45
CA ILE A 82 4.52 3.75 -2.45
C ILE A 82 3.31 3.21 -1.69
N ARG A 83 2.99 3.79 -0.52
CA ARG A 83 1.85 3.37 0.33
C ARG A 83 0.49 3.76 -0.26
N GLU A 84 0.42 4.76 -1.12
CA GLU A 84 -0.79 5.17 -1.83
C GLU A 84 -1.14 4.23 -3.00
N CYS A 85 -0.19 3.41 -3.47
CA CYS A 85 -0.47 2.40 -4.49
C CYS A 85 -1.49 1.38 -4.00
N ARG A 86 -2.55 1.21 -4.79
CA ARG A 86 -3.62 0.24 -4.53
C ARG A 86 -3.80 -0.71 -5.70
N SER A 87 -4.13 -1.96 -5.40
CA SER A 87 -4.50 -2.97 -6.38
C SER A 87 -5.88 -3.52 -6.04
N ILE A 88 -6.69 -3.73 -7.07
CA ILE A 88 -7.95 -4.44 -6.95
C ILE A 88 -7.65 -5.93 -7.04
N ILE A 89 -8.12 -6.69 -6.05
CA ILE A 89 -8.10 -8.15 -6.08
C ILE A 89 -9.53 -8.67 -6.13
N GLN A 90 -9.74 -9.75 -6.88
CA GLN A 90 -11.01 -10.48 -6.87
C GLN A 90 -10.97 -11.51 -5.73
N TYR A 91 -11.95 -11.45 -4.84
CA TYR A 91 -12.15 -12.39 -3.76
C TYR A 91 -13.58 -12.92 -3.81
N GLY A 92 -13.74 -14.12 -4.39
CA GLY A 92 -15.07 -14.65 -4.73
C GLY A 92 -15.75 -13.75 -5.76
N GLU A 93 -16.95 -13.27 -5.43
CA GLU A 93 -17.72 -12.33 -6.26
C GLU A 93 -17.45 -10.86 -5.93
N ARG A 94 -16.55 -10.58 -4.97
CA ARG A 94 -16.27 -9.22 -4.49
C ARG A 94 -14.92 -8.73 -4.98
N GLU A 95 -14.88 -7.46 -5.39
CA GLU A 95 -13.65 -6.72 -5.60
C GLU A 95 -13.22 -6.04 -4.30
N ILE A 96 -11.96 -6.25 -3.91
CA ILE A 96 -11.37 -5.63 -2.72
C ILE A 96 -10.19 -4.76 -3.16
N LEU A 97 -10.16 -3.51 -2.70
CA LEU A 97 -9.05 -2.60 -2.92
C LEU A 97 -8.05 -2.73 -1.77
N ILE A 98 -6.85 -3.21 -2.06
CA ILE A 98 -5.80 -3.42 -1.06
C ILE A 98 -4.55 -2.59 -1.39
N PRO A 99 -3.66 -2.31 -0.41
CA PRO A 99 -2.32 -1.82 -0.69
C PRO A 99 -1.60 -2.75 -1.66
N THR A 100 -1.00 -2.19 -2.72
CA THR A 100 -0.15 -2.97 -3.63
C THR A 100 1.13 -3.41 -2.94
N TYR A 101 1.66 -2.56 -2.06
CA TYR A 101 2.87 -2.78 -1.32
C TYR A 101 2.64 -2.49 0.16
N VAL A 102 3.33 -3.23 1.01
CA VAL A 102 3.33 -3.05 2.47
C VAL A 102 4.77 -2.99 2.97
N SER A 103 4.97 -2.33 4.11
CA SER A 103 6.29 -2.19 4.72
C SER A 103 6.81 -3.56 5.18
N GLU A 104 8.07 -3.87 4.92
CA GLU A 104 8.78 -5.03 5.46
C GLU A 104 9.24 -4.73 6.89
N PRO A 105 8.65 -5.34 7.93
CA PRO A 105 8.98 -5.03 9.32
C PRO A 105 10.43 -5.37 9.69
N ARG A 106 11.04 -6.36 9.02
CA ARG A 106 12.41 -6.80 9.31
C ARG A 106 13.49 -5.98 8.60
N ALA A 107 13.12 -5.03 7.75
CA ALA A 107 14.10 -4.27 6.98
C ALA A 107 14.72 -3.16 7.85
N PRO A 108 16.07 -2.99 7.84
CA PRO A 108 16.73 -1.92 8.59
C PRO A 108 16.46 -0.53 8.02
N LYS A 109 15.90 -0.46 6.80
CA LYS A 109 15.52 0.78 6.10
C LYS A 109 14.12 0.62 5.52
N PRO A 110 13.37 1.71 5.32
CA PRO A 110 12.03 1.66 4.72
C PRO A 110 12.04 0.92 3.38
N THR A 111 11.51 -0.30 3.41
CA THR A 111 11.48 -1.21 2.26
C THR A 111 10.08 -1.77 2.16
N TYR A 112 9.57 -1.84 0.93
CA TYR A 112 8.21 -2.27 0.66
C TYR A 112 8.18 -3.51 -0.21
N ILE A 113 7.27 -4.43 0.09
CA ILE A 113 7.12 -5.70 -0.59
C ILE A 113 5.71 -5.79 -1.17
N PRO A 114 5.54 -6.33 -2.40
CA PRO A 114 4.22 -6.56 -2.97
C PRO A 114 3.35 -7.43 -2.04
N THR A 115 2.12 -7.01 -1.78
CA THR A 115 1.19 -7.73 -0.89
C THR A 115 0.96 -9.16 -1.38
N MET A 116 0.86 -9.37 -2.69
CA MET A 116 0.71 -10.70 -3.30
C MET A 116 1.93 -11.61 -3.11
N GLN A 117 3.12 -11.05 -2.89
CA GLN A 117 4.32 -11.83 -2.58
C GLN A 117 4.31 -12.28 -1.12
N ILE A 118 3.88 -11.41 -0.20
CA ILE A 118 3.69 -11.75 1.21
C ILE A 118 2.62 -12.82 1.36
N ALA A 119 1.52 -12.72 0.60
CA ALA A 119 0.45 -13.69 0.60
C ALA A 119 0.89 -15.14 0.26
N LYS A 120 2.11 -15.34 -0.26
CA LYS A 120 2.68 -16.66 -0.57
C LYS A 120 3.67 -17.18 0.48
N ASN A 121 4.06 -16.36 1.46
CA ASN A 121 5.05 -16.72 2.48
C ASN A 121 4.44 -16.58 3.88
N ALA A 122 4.11 -17.70 4.53
CA ALA A 122 3.42 -17.72 5.82
C ALA A 122 4.15 -16.89 6.91
N GLY A 123 5.46 -17.04 7.03
CA GLY A 123 6.24 -16.28 8.01
C GLY A 123 6.20 -14.77 7.77
N HIS A 124 6.18 -14.32 6.50
CA HIS A 124 6.06 -12.90 6.19
C HIS A 124 4.64 -12.37 6.41
N LYS A 125 3.60 -13.19 6.22
CA LYS A 125 2.21 -12.78 6.50
C LYS A 125 2.04 -12.39 7.95
N LYS A 126 2.44 -13.28 8.86
CA LYS A 126 2.29 -13.10 10.31
C LYS A 126 2.93 -11.80 10.76
N LEU A 127 4.20 -11.57 10.41
CA LEU A 127 4.93 -10.36 10.79
C LEU A 127 4.30 -9.07 10.28
N VAL A 128 3.80 -9.08 9.04
CA VAL A 128 3.14 -7.90 8.46
C VAL A 128 1.81 -7.64 9.16
N LEU A 129 1.02 -8.69 9.42
CA LEU A 129 -0.23 -8.57 10.16
C LEU A 129 0.01 -8.11 11.59
N GLU A 130 0.95 -8.70 12.32
CA GLU A 130 1.39 -8.26 13.65
C GLU A 130 1.80 -6.78 13.63
N ALA A 131 2.57 -6.35 12.62
CA ALA A 131 2.98 -4.96 12.51
C ALA A 131 1.80 -4.02 12.25
N GLU A 132 0.80 -4.41 11.44
CA GLU A 132 -0.41 -3.60 11.24
C GLU A 132 -1.31 -3.59 12.48
N VAL A 133 -1.50 -4.73 13.16
CA VAL A 133 -2.26 -4.84 14.40
C VAL A 133 -1.67 -3.96 15.49
N ASN A 134 -0.34 -3.98 15.67
CA ASN A 134 0.36 -3.10 16.59
C ASN A 134 0.14 -1.61 16.28
N ARG A 135 0.09 -1.22 14.99
CA ARG A 135 -0.22 0.16 14.60
C ARG A 135 -1.66 0.54 14.92
N ILE A 136 -2.61 -0.37 14.68
CA ILE A 136 -4.02 -0.15 15.00
C ILE A 136 -4.18 0.00 16.52
N LYS A 137 -3.55 -0.88 17.31
CA LYS A 137 -3.52 -0.80 18.78
C LYS A 137 -2.96 0.53 19.27
N ALA A 138 -1.81 0.95 18.75
CA ALA A 138 -1.22 2.25 19.11
C ALA A 138 -2.13 3.44 18.76
N ALA A 139 -2.81 3.38 17.61
CA ALA A 139 -3.77 4.41 17.20
C ALA A 139 -5.01 4.46 18.12
N ILE A 140 -5.55 3.30 18.49
CA ILE A 140 -6.68 3.20 19.42
C ILE A 140 -6.27 3.71 20.80
N GLN A 141 -5.11 3.31 21.33
CA GLN A 141 -4.60 3.78 22.61
C GLN A 141 -4.45 5.30 22.65
N ARG A 142 -3.93 5.91 21.57
CA ARG A 142 -3.90 7.36 21.43
C ARG A 142 -5.30 7.97 21.43
N ALA A 143 -6.25 7.33 20.76
CA ALA A 143 -7.63 7.80 20.69
C ALA A 143 -8.37 7.67 22.03
N VAL A 144 -8.07 6.65 22.85
CA VAL A 144 -8.62 6.50 24.22
C VAL A 144 -8.31 7.74 25.06
N GLY A 145 -7.08 8.26 25.01
CA GLY A 145 -6.70 9.48 25.74
C GLY A 145 -7.56 10.70 25.38
N LEU A 146 -7.96 10.82 24.11
CA LEU A 146 -8.88 11.87 23.65
C LEU A 146 -10.34 11.54 24.02
N ALA A 147 -10.72 10.27 23.92
CA ALA A 147 -12.08 9.81 24.18
C ALA A 147 -12.51 10.03 25.63
N ILE A 148 -11.59 9.96 26.59
CA ILE A 148 -11.84 10.30 28.00
C ILE A 148 -12.31 11.75 28.12
N VAL A 149 -11.64 12.68 27.42
CA VAL A 149 -12.00 14.11 27.41
C VAL A 149 -13.37 14.33 26.76
N PHE A 150 -13.73 13.51 25.76
CA PHE A 150 -14.97 13.64 25.01
C PHE A 150 -16.12 12.76 25.54
N ASN A 151 -15.95 12.07 26.67
CA ASN A 151 -16.92 11.12 27.21
C ASN A 151 -17.33 10.00 26.23
N LEU A 152 -16.35 9.45 25.49
CA LEU A 152 -16.52 8.37 24.51
C LEU A 152 -15.70 7.12 24.85
N GLN A 153 -15.19 7.01 26.09
CA GLN A 153 -14.23 5.98 26.53
C GLN A 153 -14.69 4.55 26.21
N GLU A 154 -15.92 4.18 26.58
CA GLU A 154 -16.44 2.80 26.41
C GLU A 154 -16.34 2.30 24.97
N LYS A 155 -16.54 3.17 23.97
CA LYS A 155 -16.46 2.77 22.55
C LYS A 155 -15.05 2.37 22.14
N PHE A 156 -14.04 3.06 22.67
CA PHE A 156 -12.65 2.79 22.34
C PHE A 156 -12.07 1.62 23.15
N GLU A 157 -12.54 1.40 24.37
CA GLU A 157 -12.17 0.21 25.16
C GLU A 157 -12.62 -1.08 24.48
N LYS A 158 -13.84 -1.11 23.94
CA LYS A 158 -14.31 -2.26 23.15
C LYS A 158 -13.41 -2.53 21.93
N MET A 159 -13.05 -1.50 21.18
CA MET A 159 -12.16 -1.64 20.03
C MET A 159 -10.77 -2.16 20.44
N LEU A 160 -10.27 -1.77 21.61
CA LEU A 160 -8.99 -2.26 22.13
C LEU A 160 -9.08 -3.75 22.46
N GLN A 161 -10.18 -4.20 23.07
CA GLN A 161 -10.40 -5.62 23.36
C GLN A 161 -10.46 -6.45 22.07
N ASP A 162 -11.24 -6.01 21.07
CA ASP A 162 -11.33 -6.71 19.78
C ASP A 162 -9.95 -6.89 19.12
N ILE A 163 -9.06 -5.91 19.27
CA ILE A 163 -7.68 -5.97 18.75
C ILE A 163 -6.80 -6.94 19.56
N MET A 164 -6.95 -7.00 20.88
CA MET A 164 -6.23 -7.96 21.72
C MET A 164 -6.64 -9.41 21.37
N ASP A 165 -7.91 -9.64 21.06
CA ASP A 165 -8.39 -10.96 20.67
C ASP A 165 -7.78 -11.38 19.32
N ILE A 166 -7.64 -10.45 18.36
CA ILE A 166 -6.95 -10.69 17.09
C ILE A 166 -5.46 -11.02 17.30
N GLU A 167 -4.77 -10.35 18.22
CA GLU A 167 -3.36 -10.68 18.57
C GLU A 167 -3.25 -12.14 19.05
N VAL A 168 -4.15 -12.56 19.94
CA VAL A 168 -4.18 -13.94 20.46
C VAL A 168 -4.46 -14.97 19.36
N GLU A 169 -5.29 -14.63 18.37
CA GLU A 169 -5.53 -15.50 17.21
C GLU A 169 -4.30 -15.62 16.31
N LEU A 170 -3.63 -14.51 16.02
CA LEU A 170 -2.40 -14.49 15.22
C LEU A 170 -1.26 -15.28 15.87
N ASP A 171 -1.19 -15.31 17.20
CA ASP A 171 -0.19 -16.10 17.92
C ASP A 171 -0.38 -17.62 17.79
N LYS A 172 -1.61 -18.07 17.50
CA LYS A 172 -1.95 -19.49 17.34
C LYS A 172 -1.65 -20.03 15.94
N GLU A 173 -1.46 -19.16 14.95
CA GLU A 173 -1.04 -19.51 13.57
C GLU A 173 0.49 -19.58 13.42
#